data_AF-A0A4U0URM3-F1
#
_entry.id   AF-A0A4U0URM3-F1
#
_cell.length_a   1.000
_cell.length_b   1.000
_cell.length_c   1.000
_cell.angle_alpha   90.00
_cell.angle_beta   90.00
_cell.angle_gamma   90.00
#
_symmetry.space_group_name_H-M   'P 1'
#
loop_
_entity.id
_entity.type
_entity.pdbx_description
1 polymer ?
#
loop_
_entity_poly.entity_id
_entity_poly.type
_entity_poly.pdbx_seq_one_letter_code
_entity_poly.pdbx_strand_id
1 'polypeptide(L)'
;ENEFIMGARDLLMQKSVNHPTTNNVTGWILRTIYLRLTSRPHGAWISSSIAMHQVEGSGLHKEVQTIAVVYPAVPTGDHKVAKARRRLFWVARALNIVLSFEYGRSRVGFDVITTKRFASDHGGFAHQFFELAELLPNDFVDREREPDPPGSLCTALTKIEDLKTESAFIQLLKADLTFAIYRRLWLMSLTDAKDRADSVLSVGRAAFAASAQLLESKTPWWNVVHAPFQFLCCVLAIATPRALAHVKDGMALLHRIAQTYDTHMTREAYNQAAILVQ
;
A
#
# COMPACT_ATOMS: atom_id res chain seq x y z
N GLU A 1 17.90 -12.51 7.88
CA GLU A 1 17.54 -11.41 8.81
C GLU A 1 18.65 -11.34 9.84
N ASN A 2 19.02 -10.17 10.36
CA ASN A 2 20.03 -10.10 11.42
C ASN A 2 19.43 -10.55 12.77
N GLU A 3 20.29 -10.80 13.76
CA GLU A 3 19.87 -11.28 15.09
C GLU A 3 18.82 -10.39 15.76
N PHE A 4 18.97 -9.07 15.62
CA PHE A 4 18.01 -8.11 16.16
C PHE A 4 16.60 -8.32 15.61
N ILE A 5 16.45 -8.46 14.28
CA ILE A 5 15.15 -8.65 13.65
C ILE A 5 14.55 -10.01 14.03
N MET A 6 15.38 -11.06 14.15
CA MET A 6 14.92 -12.38 14.58
C MET A 6 14.43 -12.33 16.04
N GLY A 7 15.20 -11.76 16.95
CA GLY A 7 14.80 -11.59 18.35
C GLY A 7 13.54 -10.74 18.52
N ALA A 8 13.42 -9.64 17.76
CA ALA A 8 12.22 -8.80 17.78
C ALA A 8 10.97 -9.54 17.27
N ARG A 9 11.12 -10.36 16.22
CA ARG A 9 10.04 -11.22 15.72
C ARG A 9 9.61 -12.23 16.76
N ASP A 10 10.56 -12.92 17.39
CA ASP A 10 10.27 -14.00 18.32
C ASP A 10 9.58 -13.45 19.58
N LEU A 11 10.05 -12.29 20.08
CA LEU A 11 9.38 -11.56 21.15
C LEU A 11 7.96 -11.13 20.75
N LEU A 12 7.79 -10.58 19.54
CA LEU A 12 6.48 -10.17 19.04
C LEU A 12 5.50 -11.36 18.97
N MET A 13 5.95 -12.50 18.45
CA MET A 13 5.16 -13.73 18.41
C MET A 13 4.78 -14.19 19.81
N GLN A 14 5.74 -14.27 20.73
CA GLN A 14 5.49 -14.71 22.11
C GLN A 14 4.48 -13.80 22.82
N LYS A 15 4.59 -12.47 22.65
CA LYS A 15 3.70 -11.50 23.30
C LYS A 15 2.32 -11.43 22.66
N SER A 16 2.13 -11.99 21.46
CA SER A 16 0.87 -11.92 20.71
C SER A 16 -0.10 -13.06 20.99
N VAL A 17 0.31 -14.07 21.76
CA VAL A 17 -0.50 -15.24 22.10
C VAL A 17 -1.56 -14.92 23.17
N ASN A 18 -1.23 -14.06 24.13
CA ASN A 18 -2.09 -13.79 25.29
C ASN A 18 -2.50 -12.32 25.31
N HIS A 19 -3.80 -12.05 25.13
CA HIS A 19 -4.40 -10.71 25.24
C HIS A 19 -3.68 -9.63 24.39
N PRO A 20 -3.91 -9.61 23.06
CA PRO A 20 -3.23 -8.66 22.19
C PRO A 20 -3.53 -7.22 22.59
N THR A 21 -2.47 -6.42 22.68
CA THR A 21 -2.52 -4.99 23.01
C THR A 21 -2.32 -4.12 21.78
N THR A 22 -2.48 -2.81 21.92
CA THR A 22 -2.11 -1.84 20.88
C THR A 22 -0.64 -1.93 20.50
N ASN A 23 0.24 -2.32 21.43
CA ASN A 23 1.67 -2.49 21.16
C ASN A 23 1.93 -3.72 20.28
N ASN A 24 1.18 -4.81 20.49
CA ASN A 24 1.25 -5.98 19.62
C ASN A 24 0.85 -5.62 18.19
N VAL A 25 -0.28 -4.93 18.03
CA VAL A 25 -0.76 -4.46 16.71
C VAL A 25 0.26 -3.55 16.05
N THR A 26 0.83 -2.60 16.80
CA THR A 26 1.92 -1.73 16.31
C THR A 26 3.12 -2.54 15.82
N GLY A 27 3.56 -3.54 16.61
CA GLY A 27 4.65 -4.43 16.23
C GLY A 27 4.39 -5.19 14.94
N TRP A 28 3.17 -5.70 14.74
CA TRP A 28 2.80 -6.40 13.50
C TRP A 28 2.68 -5.47 12.30
N ILE A 29 2.23 -4.22 12.49
CA ILE A 29 2.28 -3.18 11.45
C ILE A 29 3.74 -2.91 11.03
N LEU A 30 4.62 -2.67 12.00
CA LEU A 30 6.05 -2.42 11.74
C LEU A 30 6.72 -3.61 11.07
N ARG A 31 6.41 -4.84 11.49
CA ARG A 31 6.91 -6.06 10.86
C ARG A 31 6.42 -6.17 9.41
N THR A 32 5.16 -5.85 9.15
CA THR A 32 4.57 -5.85 7.80
C THR A 32 5.32 -4.87 6.89
N ILE A 33 5.54 -3.65 7.37
CA ILE A 33 6.29 -2.61 6.64
C ILE A 33 7.74 -3.04 6.40
N TYR A 34 8.42 -3.58 7.41
CA TYR A 34 9.78 -4.10 7.28
C TYR A 34 9.89 -5.21 6.22
N LEU A 35 8.96 -6.18 6.23
CA LEU A 35 8.93 -7.26 5.25
C LEU A 35 8.66 -6.74 3.84
N ARG A 36 7.81 -5.71 3.68
CA ARG A 36 7.58 -5.04 2.39
C ARG A 36 8.84 -4.31 1.91
N LEU A 37 9.48 -3.53 2.78
CA LEU A 37 10.72 -2.79 2.48
C LEU A 37 11.89 -3.70 2.11
N THR A 38 11.90 -4.93 2.63
CA THR A 38 12.96 -5.91 2.37
C THR A 38 12.56 -6.97 1.33
N SER A 39 11.58 -6.66 0.47
CA SER A 39 11.12 -7.50 -0.65
C SER A 39 10.73 -8.93 -0.29
N ARG A 40 9.96 -9.09 0.79
CA ARG A 40 9.35 -10.36 1.21
C ARG A 40 7.83 -10.29 1.03
N PRO A 41 7.31 -10.32 -0.20
CA PRO A 41 5.88 -10.04 -0.48
C PRO A 41 4.94 -10.99 0.25
N HIS A 42 5.20 -12.30 0.19
CA HIS A 42 4.41 -13.30 0.92
C HIS A 42 4.45 -13.06 2.43
N GLY A 43 5.64 -12.82 3.00
CA GLY A 43 5.81 -12.56 4.43
C GLY A 43 5.07 -11.30 4.87
N ALA A 44 5.13 -10.23 4.07
CA ALA A 44 4.41 -8.99 4.33
C ALA A 44 2.89 -9.21 4.34
N TRP A 45 2.35 -9.96 3.37
CA TRP A 45 0.93 -10.30 3.35
C TRP A 45 0.51 -11.11 4.59
N ILE A 46 1.22 -12.19 4.92
CA ILE A 46 0.93 -12.99 6.14
C ILE A 46 1.00 -12.12 7.39
N SER A 47 2.04 -11.30 7.52
CA SER A 47 2.20 -10.39 8.66
C SER A 47 1.03 -9.39 8.75
N SER A 48 0.53 -8.89 7.62
CA SER A 48 -0.64 -8.00 7.61
C SER A 48 -1.93 -8.71 8.03
N SER A 49 -2.09 -9.98 7.67
CA SER A 49 -3.24 -10.80 8.10
C SER A 49 -3.18 -11.08 9.60
N ILE A 50 -1.98 -11.39 10.13
CA ILE A 50 -1.78 -11.52 11.59
C ILE A 50 -2.09 -10.20 12.29
N ALA A 51 -1.66 -9.05 11.75
CA ALA A 51 -1.98 -7.74 12.31
C ALA A 51 -3.50 -7.53 12.43
N MET A 52 -4.27 -7.98 11.43
CA MET A 52 -5.74 -7.91 11.47
C MET A 52 -6.34 -8.82 12.54
N HIS A 53 -5.87 -10.06 12.70
CA HIS A 53 -6.35 -10.91 13.82
C HIS A 53 -6.01 -10.32 15.19
N GLN A 54 -4.85 -9.65 15.31
CA GLN A 54 -4.47 -8.95 16.54
C GLN A 54 -5.34 -7.70 16.79
N VAL A 55 -5.74 -7.00 15.73
CA VAL A 55 -6.72 -5.90 15.77
C VAL A 55 -8.08 -6.41 16.27
N GLU A 56 -8.51 -7.59 15.82
CA GLU A 56 -9.75 -8.21 16.27
C GLU A 56 -9.70 -8.57 17.75
N GLY A 57 -8.67 -9.33 18.15
CA GLY A 57 -8.50 -9.75 19.55
C GLY A 57 -8.26 -8.60 20.53
N SER A 58 -7.78 -7.44 20.07
CA SER A 58 -7.58 -6.23 20.88
C SER A 58 -8.76 -5.25 20.85
N GLY A 59 -9.82 -5.60 20.12
CA GLY A 59 -11.03 -4.80 19.98
C GLY A 59 -10.82 -3.46 19.28
N LEU A 60 -9.79 -3.29 18.44
CA LEU A 60 -9.52 -2.01 17.77
C LEU A 60 -10.51 -1.69 16.63
N HIS A 61 -11.23 -2.69 16.13
CA HIS A 61 -12.31 -2.54 15.16
C HIS A 61 -13.62 -2.00 15.76
N LYS A 62 -13.68 -1.86 17.09
CA LYS A 62 -14.80 -1.28 17.81
C LYS A 62 -14.42 0.05 18.49
N GLU A 63 -15.37 0.98 18.53
CA GLU A 63 -15.18 2.23 19.28
C GLU A 63 -15.01 1.97 20.77
N VAL A 64 -14.19 2.80 21.42
CA VAL A 64 -13.89 2.66 22.85
C VAL A 64 -15.17 2.73 23.69
N GLN A 65 -16.13 3.57 23.28
CA GLN A 65 -17.40 3.72 23.99
C GLN A 65 -18.31 2.49 23.84
N THR A 66 -18.21 1.73 22.74
CA THR A 66 -19.05 0.53 22.52
C THR A 66 -18.50 -0.71 23.21
N ILE A 67 -17.23 -0.71 23.63
CA ILE A 67 -16.58 -1.86 24.26
C ILE A 67 -16.27 -1.67 25.75
N ALA A 68 -16.50 -0.49 26.32
CA ALA A 68 -16.19 -0.17 27.71
C ALA A 68 -16.77 -1.15 28.74
N VAL A 69 -17.91 -1.79 28.41
CA VAL A 69 -18.56 -2.81 29.26
C VAL A 69 -17.83 -4.15 29.21
N VAL A 70 -17.20 -4.50 28.08
CA VAL A 70 -16.52 -5.79 27.85
C VAL A 70 -15.02 -5.71 28.15
N TYR A 71 -14.42 -4.52 28.00
CA TYR A 71 -13.00 -4.25 28.22
C TYR A 71 -12.82 -3.07 29.19
N PRO A 72 -13.03 -3.28 30.50
CA PRO A 72 -13.04 -2.22 31.50
C PRO A 72 -11.69 -1.51 31.70
N ALA A 73 -10.60 -2.07 31.15
CA ALA A 73 -9.24 -1.51 31.24
C ALA A 73 -8.96 -0.37 30.25
N VAL A 74 -9.87 -0.03 29.33
CA VAL A 74 -9.64 1.02 28.32
C VAL A 74 -10.11 2.38 28.86
N PRO A 75 -9.24 3.39 29.04
CA PRO A 75 -9.65 4.71 29.48
C PRO A 75 -10.57 5.36 28.44
N THR A 76 -11.85 5.50 28.77
CA THR A 76 -12.92 5.96 27.87
C THR A 76 -12.93 7.48 27.65
N GLY A 77 -12.25 8.24 28.50
CA GLY A 77 -12.21 9.72 28.48
C GLY A 77 -11.01 10.34 27.74
N ASP A 78 -10.00 9.56 27.35
CA ASP A 78 -8.81 10.12 26.70
C ASP A 78 -8.96 10.16 25.16
N HIS A 79 -9.25 11.36 24.65
CA HIS A 79 -9.36 11.63 23.22
C HIS A 79 -8.10 11.26 22.43
N LYS A 80 -6.90 11.37 23.02
CA LYS A 80 -5.64 11.00 22.36
C LYS A 80 -5.54 9.49 22.19
N VAL A 81 -5.89 8.72 23.22
CA VAL A 81 -5.93 7.26 23.16
C VAL A 81 -6.95 6.79 22.13
N ALA A 82 -8.15 7.36 22.11
CA ALA A 82 -9.17 7.03 21.11
C ALA A 82 -8.68 7.31 19.68
N LYS A 83 -8.03 8.47 19.46
CA LYS A 83 -7.45 8.83 18.16
C LYS A 83 -6.34 7.86 17.73
N ALA A 84 -5.44 7.50 18.63
CA ALA A 84 -4.36 6.55 18.36
C ALA A 84 -4.92 5.16 18.00
N ARG A 85 -5.92 4.67 18.73
CA ARG A 85 -6.61 3.40 18.46
C ARG A 85 -7.25 3.37 17.08
N ARG A 86 -7.97 4.43 16.69
CA ARG A 86 -8.55 4.57 15.35
C ARG A 86 -7.48 4.52 14.27
N ARG A 87 -6.40 5.28 14.44
CA ARG A 87 -5.29 5.31 13.46
C ARG A 87 -4.63 3.94 13.30
N LEU A 88 -4.38 3.23 14.41
CA LEU A 88 -3.84 1.87 14.42
C LEU A 88 -4.71 0.89 13.63
N PHE A 89 -6.03 0.89 13.89
CA PHE A 89 -7.00 0.07 13.18
C PHE A 89 -6.97 0.32 11.66
N TRP A 90 -7.15 1.58 11.26
CA TRP A 90 -7.28 1.94 9.85
C TRP A 90 -5.98 1.75 9.06
N VAL A 91 -4.81 1.97 9.69
CA VAL A 91 -3.51 1.70 9.05
C VAL A 91 -3.28 0.20 8.88
N ALA A 92 -3.57 -0.64 9.89
CA ALA A 92 -3.47 -2.09 9.77
C ALA A 92 -4.37 -2.62 8.65
N ARG A 93 -5.61 -2.14 8.61
CA ARG A 93 -6.58 -2.50 7.57
C ARG A 93 -6.13 -2.06 6.18
N ALA A 94 -5.64 -0.83 6.04
CA ALA A 94 -5.13 -0.33 4.76
C ALA A 94 -3.96 -1.16 4.24
N LEU A 95 -3.00 -1.53 5.10
CA LEU A 95 -1.89 -2.41 4.73
C LEU A 95 -2.38 -3.77 4.25
N ASN A 96 -3.30 -4.41 4.98
CA ASN A 96 -3.82 -5.70 4.58
C ASN A 96 -4.55 -5.62 3.22
N ILE A 97 -5.40 -4.62 3.03
CA ILE A 97 -6.11 -4.42 1.76
C ILE A 97 -5.14 -4.20 0.59
N VAL A 98 -4.20 -3.26 0.73
CA VAL A 98 -3.26 -2.92 -0.34
C VAL A 98 -2.39 -4.11 -0.71
N LEU A 99 -1.79 -4.79 0.29
CA LEU A 99 -0.92 -5.94 0.02
C LEU A 99 -1.69 -7.12 -0.56
N SER A 100 -2.89 -7.39 -0.06
CA SER A 100 -3.79 -8.40 -0.64
C SER A 100 -4.07 -8.10 -2.11
N PHE A 101 -4.43 -6.86 -2.43
CA PHE A 101 -4.72 -6.45 -3.79
C PHE A 101 -3.49 -6.53 -4.71
N GLU A 102 -2.34 -5.98 -4.30
CA GLU A 102 -1.11 -5.99 -5.10
C GLU A 102 -0.64 -7.40 -5.45
N TYR A 103 -0.81 -8.35 -4.51
CA TYR A 103 -0.33 -9.73 -4.64
C TYR A 103 -1.42 -10.73 -5.07
N GLY A 104 -2.66 -10.29 -5.30
CA GLY A 104 -3.77 -11.16 -5.67
C GLY A 104 -4.09 -12.20 -4.60
N ARG A 105 -4.22 -11.75 -3.34
CA ARG A 105 -4.46 -12.60 -2.17
C ARG A 105 -5.72 -12.16 -1.44
N SER A 106 -6.31 -13.07 -0.68
CA SER A 106 -7.44 -12.73 0.20
C SER A 106 -7.04 -11.70 1.25
N ARG A 107 -8.01 -10.87 1.65
CA ARG A 107 -7.91 -9.91 2.76
C ARG A 107 -8.72 -10.38 3.95
N VAL A 108 -8.34 -9.95 5.16
CA VAL A 108 -9.08 -10.22 6.39
C VAL A 108 -10.20 -9.17 6.52
N GLY A 109 -11.45 -9.65 6.50
CA GLY A 109 -12.64 -8.83 6.69
C GLY A 109 -13.18 -8.91 8.12
N PHE A 110 -13.94 -7.89 8.53
CA PHE A 110 -14.72 -7.89 9.76
C PHE A 110 -16.18 -7.58 9.43
N ASP A 111 -17.11 -8.32 10.02
CA ASP A 111 -18.54 -8.11 9.79
C ASP A 111 -19.06 -6.81 10.40
N VAL A 112 -18.52 -6.42 11.56
CA VAL A 112 -18.94 -5.23 12.29
C VAL A 112 -17.72 -4.36 12.60
N ILE A 113 -17.66 -3.19 11.97
CA ILE A 113 -16.68 -2.15 12.26
C ILE A 113 -17.44 -0.95 12.83
N THR A 114 -17.18 -0.59 14.08
CA THR A 114 -17.76 0.63 14.69
C THR A 114 -16.73 1.75 14.82
N THR A 115 -15.43 1.44 14.71
CA THR A 115 -14.32 2.39 14.76
C THR A 115 -14.49 3.49 13.70
N LYS A 116 -14.58 4.74 14.16
CA LYS A 116 -14.70 5.94 13.34
C LYS A 116 -13.43 6.16 12.55
N ARG A 117 -13.57 6.73 11.35
CA ARG A 117 -12.44 7.24 10.57
C ARG A 117 -11.66 8.28 11.38
N PHE A 118 -10.35 8.31 11.20
CA PHE A 118 -9.52 9.36 11.78
C PHE A 118 -9.35 10.48 10.75
N ALA A 119 -9.46 11.72 11.22
CA ALA A 119 -9.34 12.90 10.37
C ALA A 119 -7.88 13.13 9.95
N SER A 120 -7.68 14.03 9.00
CA SER A 120 -6.36 14.56 8.70
C SER A 120 -5.75 15.19 9.97
N ASP A 121 -4.48 14.87 10.19
CA ASP A 121 -3.69 15.47 11.27
C ASP A 121 -2.81 16.55 10.64
N HIS A 122 -2.56 17.66 11.35
CA HIS A 122 -1.66 18.70 10.85
C HIS A 122 -0.28 18.08 10.55
N GLY A 123 0.09 18.06 9.26
CA GLY A 123 1.35 17.50 8.77
C GLY A 123 1.36 16.00 8.42
N GLY A 124 0.23 15.28 8.54
CA GLY A 124 0.17 13.83 8.31
C GLY A 124 -0.80 13.37 7.22
N PHE A 125 -0.33 12.52 6.31
CA PHE A 125 -1.13 11.98 5.18
C PHE A 125 -1.63 10.54 5.38
N ALA A 126 -1.57 10.03 6.61
CA ALA A 126 -1.99 8.65 6.90
C ALA A 126 -3.49 8.39 6.59
N HIS A 127 -4.33 9.43 6.63
CA HIS A 127 -5.74 9.31 6.27
C HIS A 127 -5.92 8.91 4.80
N GLN A 128 -5.15 9.53 3.89
CA GLN A 128 -5.18 9.21 2.47
C GLN A 128 -4.73 7.77 2.17
N PHE A 129 -3.89 7.19 3.04
CA PHE A 129 -3.49 5.80 2.88
C PHE A 129 -4.68 4.85 3.03
N PHE A 130 -5.53 5.05 4.04
CA PHE A 130 -6.73 4.23 4.16
C PHE A 130 -7.76 4.59 3.08
N GLU A 131 -7.91 5.87 2.71
CA GLU A 131 -8.83 6.28 1.64
C GLU A 131 -8.51 5.55 0.33
N LEU A 132 -7.23 5.51 -0.07
CA LEU A 132 -6.79 4.76 -1.24
C LEU A 132 -7.08 3.26 -1.14
N ALA A 133 -6.87 2.66 0.04
CA ALA A 133 -7.17 1.25 0.25
C ALA A 133 -8.67 0.96 0.10
N GLU A 134 -9.55 1.86 0.55
CA GLU A 134 -11.01 1.69 0.44
C GLU A 134 -11.55 1.85 -0.98
N LEU A 135 -10.77 2.40 -1.91
CA LEU A 135 -11.14 2.45 -3.33
C LEU A 135 -11.00 1.10 -4.04
N LEU A 136 -10.27 0.15 -3.46
CA LEU A 136 -9.93 -1.11 -4.12
C LEU A 136 -11.07 -2.14 -4.04
N PRO A 137 -11.53 -2.69 -5.18
CA PRO A 137 -12.60 -3.68 -5.23
C PRO A 137 -12.19 -5.00 -4.57
N ASN A 138 -13.17 -5.80 -4.16
CA ASN A 138 -12.89 -7.10 -3.53
C ASN A 138 -12.31 -8.10 -4.53
N ASP A 139 -11.29 -8.85 -4.09
CA ASP A 139 -10.71 -9.91 -4.93
C ASP A 139 -11.70 -11.08 -5.12
N PHE A 140 -12.70 -11.19 -4.24
CA PHE A 140 -13.82 -12.09 -4.45
C PHE A 140 -14.83 -11.40 -5.37
N VAL A 141 -14.86 -11.85 -6.63
CA VAL A 141 -15.95 -11.55 -7.56
C VAL A 141 -17.19 -12.27 -7.06
N ASP A 142 -17.80 -11.71 -6.02
CA ASP A 142 -19.19 -11.97 -5.73
C ASP A 142 -19.97 -11.33 -6.88
N ARG A 143 -20.38 -12.14 -7.86
CA ARG A 143 -21.08 -11.65 -9.06
C ARG A 143 -22.40 -10.96 -8.73
N GLU A 144 -22.95 -11.17 -7.54
CA GLU A 144 -24.14 -10.44 -7.08
C GLU A 144 -23.79 -9.05 -6.54
N ARG A 145 -22.59 -8.87 -5.96
CA ARG A 145 -22.12 -7.57 -5.42
C ARG A 145 -21.29 -6.74 -6.40
N GLU A 146 -20.53 -7.39 -7.29
CA GLU A 146 -19.70 -6.77 -8.32
C GLU A 146 -19.97 -7.45 -9.68
N PRO A 147 -21.09 -7.09 -10.36
CA PRO A 147 -21.48 -7.71 -11.63
C PRO A 147 -20.55 -7.36 -12.81
N ASP A 148 -19.75 -6.29 -12.69
CA ASP A 148 -18.77 -5.83 -13.68
C ASP A 148 -17.40 -5.54 -13.01
N PRO A 149 -16.53 -6.57 -12.89
CA PRO A 149 -15.20 -6.40 -12.30
C PRO A 149 -14.30 -5.41 -13.06
N PRO A 150 -14.20 -5.44 -14.41
CA PRO A 150 -13.48 -4.42 -15.18
C PRO A 150 -13.99 -2.99 -14.94
N GLY A 151 -15.32 -2.77 -14.94
CA GLY A 151 -15.91 -1.46 -14.66
C GLY A 151 -15.60 -0.95 -13.25
N SER A 152 -15.57 -1.85 -12.27
CA SER A 152 -15.20 -1.53 -10.88
C SER A 152 -13.73 -1.11 -10.78
N LEU A 153 -12.83 -1.79 -11.50
CA LEU A 153 -11.41 -1.41 -11.61
C LEU A 153 -11.23 -0.04 -12.28
N CYS A 154 -11.95 0.22 -13.38
CA CYS A 154 -11.95 1.51 -14.06
C CYS A 154 -12.44 2.66 -13.15
N THR A 155 -13.48 2.41 -12.35
CA THR A 155 -14.00 3.35 -11.35
C THR A 155 -12.97 3.63 -10.25
N ALA A 156 -12.34 2.59 -9.72
CA ALA A 156 -11.28 2.71 -8.72
C ALA A 156 -10.09 3.52 -9.26
N LEU A 157 -9.65 3.25 -10.50
CA LEU A 157 -8.56 3.97 -11.14
C LEU A 157 -8.87 5.46 -11.30
N THR A 158 -10.09 5.80 -11.73
CA THR A 158 -10.54 7.20 -11.86
C THR A 158 -10.46 7.92 -10.51
N LYS A 159 -11.01 7.31 -9.45
CA LYS A 159 -10.98 7.88 -8.10
C LYS A 159 -9.55 8.02 -7.54
N ILE A 160 -8.67 7.06 -7.86
CA ILE A 160 -7.25 7.15 -7.51
C ILE A 160 -6.63 8.33 -8.25
N GLU A 161 -6.84 8.49 -9.56
CA GLU A 161 -6.29 9.61 -10.32
C GLU A 161 -6.72 10.97 -9.72
N ASP A 162 -8.01 11.10 -9.40
CA ASP A 162 -8.62 12.33 -8.88
C ASP A 162 -8.16 12.73 -7.48
N LEU A 163 -7.74 11.76 -6.64
CA LEU A 163 -7.30 12.03 -5.27
C LEU A 163 -6.12 13.00 -5.24
N LYS A 164 -6.31 14.17 -4.64
CA LYS A 164 -5.27 15.20 -4.53
C LYS A 164 -4.41 14.96 -3.30
N THR A 165 -3.10 15.10 -3.46
CA THR A 165 -2.14 14.92 -2.38
C THR A 165 -0.91 15.78 -2.61
N GLU A 166 -0.33 16.27 -1.52
CA GLU A 166 0.98 16.92 -1.49
C GLU A 166 2.07 15.94 -1.01
N SER A 167 1.69 14.72 -0.62
CA SER A 167 2.61 13.71 -0.13
C SER A 167 3.20 12.91 -1.27
N ALA A 168 4.53 12.98 -1.41
CA ALA A 168 5.25 12.14 -2.36
C ALA A 168 5.02 10.65 -2.10
N PHE A 169 4.94 10.22 -0.83
CA PHE A 169 4.63 8.82 -0.50
C PHE A 169 3.24 8.40 -1.00
N ILE A 170 2.22 9.23 -0.78
CA ILE A 170 0.86 8.94 -1.26
C ILE A 170 0.84 8.95 -2.79
N GLN A 171 1.55 9.87 -3.44
CA GLN A 171 1.64 9.92 -4.90
C GLN A 171 2.26 8.64 -5.49
N LEU A 172 3.29 8.09 -4.85
CA LEU A 172 3.86 6.81 -5.25
C LEU A 172 2.90 5.64 -5.00
N LEU A 173 2.17 5.65 -3.88
CA LEU A 173 1.17 4.62 -3.60
C LEU A 173 0.01 4.65 -4.61
N LYS A 174 -0.45 5.84 -5.02
CA LYS A 174 -1.42 5.99 -6.11
C LYS A 174 -0.93 5.24 -7.35
N ALA A 175 0.35 5.44 -7.71
CA ALA A 175 0.95 4.82 -8.87
C ALA A 175 1.03 3.28 -8.76
N ASP A 176 1.49 2.75 -7.62
CA ASP A 176 1.52 1.30 -7.38
C ASP A 176 0.13 0.66 -7.56
N LEU A 177 -0.91 1.29 -7.00
CA LEU A 177 -2.29 0.83 -7.13
C LEU A 177 -2.81 0.96 -8.57
N THR A 178 -2.53 2.07 -9.24
CA THR A 178 -2.87 2.28 -10.66
C THR A 178 -2.23 1.20 -11.53
N PHE A 179 -0.95 0.88 -11.33
CA PHE A 179 -0.27 -0.17 -12.10
C PHE A 179 -0.81 -1.56 -11.78
N ALA A 180 -1.16 -1.84 -10.51
CA ALA A 180 -1.82 -3.09 -10.14
C ALA A 180 -3.18 -3.26 -10.79
N ILE A 181 -4.01 -2.20 -10.80
CA ILE A 181 -5.29 -2.17 -11.52
C ILE A 181 -5.06 -2.38 -13.01
N TYR A 182 -4.08 -1.66 -13.60
CA TYR A 182 -3.81 -1.71 -15.02
C TYR A 182 -3.42 -3.11 -15.49
N ARG A 183 -2.54 -3.79 -14.76
CA ARG A 183 -2.17 -5.19 -15.04
C ARG A 183 -3.37 -6.12 -14.99
N ARG A 184 -4.31 -5.92 -14.05
CA ARG A 184 -5.55 -6.70 -13.97
C ARG A 184 -6.48 -6.41 -15.15
N LEU A 185 -6.62 -5.15 -15.56
CA LEU A 185 -7.38 -4.77 -16.75
C LEU A 185 -6.81 -5.45 -18.01
N TRP A 186 -5.50 -5.47 -18.20
CA TRP A 186 -4.88 -6.19 -19.32
C TRP A 186 -5.23 -7.68 -19.38
N LEU A 187 -5.49 -8.32 -18.24
CA LEU A 187 -5.88 -9.73 -18.16
C LEU A 187 -7.40 -9.94 -18.31
N MET A 188 -8.22 -8.95 -17.95
CA MET A 188 -9.68 -9.07 -17.90
C MET A 188 -10.40 -8.42 -19.08
N SER A 189 -9.92 -7.27 -19.55
CA SER A 189 -10.49 -6.46 -20.63
C SER A 189 -9.42 -5.59 -21.29
N LEU A 190 -8.95 -6.04 -22.46
CA LEU A 190 -7.95 -5.32 -23.25
C LEU A 190 -8.47 -3.93 -23.71
N THR A 191 -9.77 -3.82 -23.98
CA THR A 191 -10.40 -2.55 -24.39
C THR A 191 -10.31 -1.53 -23.26
N ASP A 192 -10.75 -1.89 -22.05
CA ASP A 192 -10.68 -1.00 -20.88
C ASP A 192 -9.22 -0.62 -20.54
N ALA A 193 -8.29 -1.58 -20.68
CA ALA A 193 -6.88 -1.31 -20.49
C ALA A 193 -6.35 -0.28 -21.51
N LYS A 194 -6.76 -0.33 -22.77
CA LYS A 194 -6.36 0.67 -23.76
C LYS A 194 -6.95 2.04 -23.43
N ASP A 195 -8.21 2.10 -23.02
CA ASP A 195 -8.91 3.35 -22.68
C ASP A 195 -8.31 4.05 -21.46
N ARG A 196 -7.70 3.29 -20.54
CA ARG A 196 -7.05 3.81 -19.33
C ARG A 196 -5.57 4.12 -19.49
N ALA A 197 -4.98 3.94 -20.67
CA ALA A 197 -3.55 4.19 -20.90
C ALA A 197 -3.13 5.62 -20.53
N ASP A 198 -3.92 6.63 -20.90
CA ASP A 198 -3.59 8.03 -20.63
C ASP A 198 -3.61 8.37 -19.13
N SER A 199 -4.57 7.84 -18.37
CA SER A 199 -4.61 7.95 -16.90
C SER A 199 -3.38 7.30 -16.25
N VAL A 200 -2.97 6.11 -16.73
CA VAL A 200 -1.77 5.43 -16.24
C VAL A 200 -0.51 6.24 -16.52
N LEU A 201 -0.39 6.82 -17.71
CA LEU A 201 0.71 7.72 -18.06
C LEU A 201 0.71 8.99 -17.18
N SER A 202 -0.46 9.55 -16.90
CA SER A 202 -0.63 10.72 -16.03
C SER A 202 -0.14 10.45 -14.61
N VAL A 203 -0.65 9.38 -13.98
CA VAL A 203 -0.28 8.99 -12.62
C VAL A 203 1.20 8.59 -12.54
N GLY A 204 1.72 7.87 -13.55
CA GLY A 204 3.11 7.43 -13.61
C GLY A 204 4.11 8.58 -13.72
N ARG A 205 3.80 9.62 -14.52
CA ARG A 205 4.62 10.84 -14.56
C ARG A 205 4.69 11.55 -13.21
N ALA A 206 3.55 11.68 -12.53
CA ALA A 206 3.51 12.27 -11.20
C ALA A 206 4.31 11.41 -10.18
N ALA A 207 4.35 10.09 -10.37
CA ALA A 207 5.16 9.19 -9.57
C ALA A 207 6.67 9.41 -9.77
N PHE A 208 7.15 9.65 -11.00
CA PHE A 208 8.56 10.00 -11.22
C PHE A 208 8.98 11.24 -10.44
N ALA A 209 8.17 12.31 -10.46
CA ALA A 209 8.44 13.53 -9.70
C ALA A 209 8.48 13.25 -8.18
N ALA A 210 7.51 12.48 -7.67
CA ALA A 210 7.48 12.09 -6.26
C ALA A 210 8.67 11.21 -5.86
N SER A 211 9.09 10.27 -6.71
CA SER A 211 10.29 9.44 -6.48
C SER A 211 11.55 10.29 -6.44
N ALA A 212 11.70 11.26 -7.35
CA ALA A 212 12.83 12.18 -7.35
C ALA A 212 12.87 13.04 -6.08
N GLN A 213 11.72 13.55 -5.63
CA GLN A 213 11.62 14.31 -4.39
C GLN A 213 12.02 13.48 -3.15
N LEU A 214 11.56 12.23 -3.06
CA LEU A 214 11.93 11.33 -1.96
C LEU A 214 13.40 10.90 -2.01
N LEU A 215 13.97 10.80 -3.21
CA LEU A 215 15.40 10.57 -3.40
C LEU A 215 16.23 11.74 -2.88
N GLU A 216 15.85 12.98 -3.23
CA GLU A 216 16.55 14.21 -2.84
C GLU A 216 16.47 14.48 -1.33
N SER A 217 15.31 14.22 -0.73
CA SER A 217 15.10 14.33 0.72
C SER A 217 15.65 13.15 1.52
N LYS A 218 16.15 12.09 0.86
CA LYS A 218 16.67 10.86 1.48
C LYS A 218 15.67 10.20 2.44
N THR A 219 14.39 10.23 2.11
CA THR A 219 13.32 9.55 2.87
C THR A 219 12.68 8.45 2.02
N PRO A 220 13.42 7.37 1.67
CA PRO A 220 12.89 6.35 0.80
C PRO A 220 11.82 5.50 1.46
N TRP A 221 10.85 5.13 0.65
CA TRP A 221 9.91 4.04 0.90
C TRP A 221 10.12 2.93 -0.13
N TRP A 222 9.45 1.78 0.03
CA TRP A 222 9.59 0.63 -0.90
C TRP A 222 9.27 1.00 -2.35
N ASN A 223 8.42 2.00 -2.55
CA ASN A 223 7.91 2.42 -3.83
C ASN A 223 8.83 3.37 -4.60
N VAL A 224 9.89 3.91 -3.99
CA VAL A 224 10.80 4.85 -4.66
C VAL A 224 11.46 4.23 -5.90
N VAL A 225 11.86 2.96 -5.82
CA VAL A 225 12.41 2.20 -6.96
C VAL A 225 11.33 1.43 -7.72
N HIS A 226 10.34 0.89 -7.00
CA HIS A 226 9.30 0.04 -7.59
C HIS A 226 8.40 0.82 -8.55
N ALA A 227 7.91 2.00 -8.15
CA ALA A 227 6.99 2.77 -8.99
C ALA A 227 7.65 3.21 -10.32
N PRO A 228 8.90 3.71 -10.35
CA PRO A 228 9.54 4.04 -11.61
C PRO A 228 9.76 2.83 -12.52
N PHE A 229 10.17 1.69 -11.95
CA PHE A 229 10.36 0.45 -12.70
C PHE A 229 9.03 -0.03 -13.30
N GLN A 230 7.96 -0.11 -12.51
CA GLN A 230 6.65 -0.53 -12.99
C GLN A 230 6.08 0.44 -14.03
N PHE A 231 6.30 1.75 -13.86
CA PHE A 231 5.86 2.71 -14.86
C PHE A 231 6.56 2.48 -16.20
N LEU A 232 7.86 2.17 -16.18
CA LEU A 232 8.62 1.85 -17.38
C LEU A 232 8.07 0.57 -18.06
N CYS A 233 7.73 -0.46 -17.30
CA CYS A 233 7.03 -1.64 -17.81
C CYS A 233 5.68 -1.28 -18.45
N CYS A 234 4.87 -0.40 -17.84
CA CYS A 234 3.61 0.06 -18.42
C CYS A 234 3.81 0.85 -19.71
N VAL A 235 4.82 1.72 -19.76
CA VAL A 235 5.19 2.50 -20.95
C VAL A 235 5.54 1.57 -22.12
N LEU A 236 6.34 0.54 -21.86
CA LEU A 236 6.71 -0.46 -22.86
C LEU A 236 5.50 -1.28 -23.32
N ALA A 237 4.59 -1.63 -22.41
CA ALA A 237 3.36 -2.35 -22.75
C ALA A 237 2.38 -1.51 -23.59
N ILE A 238 2.30 -0.19 -23.35
CA ILE A 238 1.46 0.73 -24.13
C ILE A 238 2.05 0.95 -25.53
N ALA A 239 3.38 1.02 -25.65
CA ALA A 239 4.12 1.08 -26.92
C ALA A 239 3.71 2.19 -27.91
N THR A 240 3.11 3.29 -27.43
CA THR A 240 2.83 4.47 -28.25
C THR A 240 4.00 5.45 -28.23
N PRO A 241 4.23 6.28 -29.27
CA PRO A 241 5.29 7.28 -29.26
C PRO A 241 5.23 8.21 -28.03
N ARG A 242 4.02 8.60 -27.61
CA ARG A 242 3.79 9.40 -26.41
C ARG A 242 4.21 8.69 -25.13
N ALA A 243 3.91 7.40 -24.99
CA ALA A 243 4.34 6.62 -23.84
C ALA A 243 5.87 6.47 -23.85
N LEU A 244 6.44 6.06 -24.98
CA LEU A 244 7.88 5.78 -25.14
C LEU A 244 8.76 7.01 -24.92
N ALA A 245 8.22 8.22 -25.08
CA ALA A 245 8.92 9.46 -24.72
C ALA A 245 9.38 9.50 -23.25
N HIS A 246 8.74 8.75 -22.35
CA HIS A 246 9.08 8.70 -20.91
C HIS A 246 10.21 7.73 -20.56
N VAL A 247 10.64 6.88 -21.49
CA VAL A 247 11.64 5.83 -21.26
C VAL A 247 12.97 6.43 -20.81
N LYS A 248 13.46 7.46 -21.52
CA LYS A 248 14.75 8.10 -21.22
C LYS A 248 14.79 8.65 -19.79
N ASP A 249 13.73 9.37 -19.40
CA ASP A 249 13.63 9.97 -18.07
C ASP A 249 13.50 8.89 -16.98
N GLY A 250 12.75 7.83 -17.25
CA GLY A 250 12.61 6.69 -16.34
C GLY A 250 13.92 5.96 -16.10
N MET A 251 14.68 5.70 -17.17
CA MET A 251 16.01 5.08 -17.07
C MET A 251 16.98 5.97 -16.29
N ALA A 252 16.98 7.28 -16.54
CA ALA A 252 17.82 8.23 -15.81
C ALA A 252 17.48 8.28 -14.31
N LEU A 253 16.19 8.26 -13.95
CA LEU A 253 15.75 8.23 -12.55
C LEU A 253 16.14 6.91 -11.87
N LEU A 254 15.91 5.76 -12.52
CA LEU A 254 16.31 4.46 -11.98
C LEU A 254 17.83 4.39 -11.76
N HIS A 255 18.62 4.93 -12.69
CA HIS A 255 20.07 5.01 -12.54
C HIS A 255 20.47 5.83 -11.31
N ARG A 256 19.89 7.04 -11.14
CA ARG A 256 20.14 7.89 -9.96
C ARG A 256 19.77 7.19 -8.66
N ILE A 257 18.63 6.49 -8.62
CA ILE A 257 18.19 5.73 -7.45
C ILE A 257 19.20 4.62 -7.13
N ALA A 258 19.65 3.87 -8.15
CA ALA A 258 20.64 2.82 -8.00
C ALA A 258 21.97 3.35 -7.47
N GLN A 259 22.46 4.48 -7.98
CA GLN A 259 23.67 5.13 -7.51
C GLN A 259 23.56 5.65 -6.06
N THR A 260 22.38 6.13 -5.67
CA THR A 260 22.19 6.76 -4.36
C THR A 260 22.07 5.74 -3.23
N TYR A 261 21.32 4.66 -3.44
CA TYR A 261 21.06 3.67 -2.39
C TYR A 261 21.94 2.42 -2.48
N ASP A 262 22.48 2.10 -3.66
CA ASP A 262 23.43 1.00 -3.93
C ASP A 262 23.07 -0.39 -3.33
N THR A 263 21.78 -0.62 -3.13
CA THR A 263 21.31 -1.93 -2.68
C THR A 263 21.33 -2.92 -3.85
N HIS A 264 21.35 -4.21 -3.54
CA HIS A 264 21.17 -5.24 -4.58
C HIS A 264 19.90 -5.00 -5.39
N MET A 265 18.78 -4.66 -4.71
CA MET A 265 17.49 -4.46 -5.34
C MET A 265 17.46 -3.29 -6.32
N THR A 266 18.06 -2.16 -5.95
CA THR A 266 18.07 -0.96 -6.80
C THR A 266 18.97 -1.14 -8.03
N ARG A 267 20.10 -1.83 -7.88
CA ARG A 267 20.96 -2.22 -9.01
C ARG A 267 20.25 -3.20 -9.94
N GLU A 268 19.62 -4.23 -9.37
CA GLU A 268 18.90 -5.23 -10.14
C GLU A 268 17.75 -4.59 -10.93
N ALA A 269 16.94 -3.73 -10.30
CA ALA A 269 15.85 -3.03 -10.97
C ALA A 269 16.34 -2.18 -12.16
N TYR A 270 17.48 -1.47 -12.02
CA TYR A 270 18.07 -0.70 -13.11
C TYR A 270 18.58 -1.60 -14.24
N ASN A 271 19.30 -2.68 -13.91
CA ASN A 271 19.84 -3.62 -14.90
C ASN A 271 18.71 -4.30 -15.71
N GLN A 272 17.67 -4.76 -15.02
CA GLN A 272 16.50 -5.36 -15.67
C GLN A 272 15.77 -4.34 -16.55
N ALA A 273 15.60 -3.10 -16.08
CA ALA A 273 15.03 -2.05 -16.92
C ALA A 273 15.88 -1.81 -18.17
N ALA A 274 17.21 -1.76 -18.05
CA ALA A 274 18.11 -1.57 -19.18
C ALA A 274 17.98 -2.68 -20.24
N ILE A 275 17.79 -3.93 -19.82
CA ILE A 275 17.54 -5.07 -20.72
C ILE A 275 16.19 -4.91 -21.44
N LEU A 276 15.15 -4.44 -20.74
CA LEU A 276 13.81 -4.28 -21.32
C LEU A 276 13.70 -3.18 -22.38
N VAL A 277 14.61 -2.20 -22.37
CA VAL A 277 14.60 -1.07 -23.32
C VAL A 277 15.50 -1.31 -24.54
N GLN A 278 16.32 -2.37 -24.52
CA GLN A 278 17.17 -2.75 -25.65
C GLN A 278 16.35 -3.41 -26.76
#